data_AF-A0A2K1J708-F1
#
_entry.id   AF-A0A2K1J708-F1
#
_cell.length_a   1.000
_cell.length_b   1.000
_cell.length_c   1.000
_cell.angle_alpha   90.00
_cell.angle_beta   90.00
_cell.angle_gamma   90.00
#
_symmetry.space_group_name_H-M   'P 1'
#
loop_
_entity.id
_entity.type
_entity.pdbx_description
1 polymer ?
#
loop_
_entity_poly.entity_id
_entity_poly.type
_entity_poly.pdbx_seq_one_letter_code
_entity_poly.pdbx_strand_id
1 'polypeptide(L)'
;MVREDNSFVFGTEDDDDEAIVAAKGKELEGAWAETKQEVQKQMQLLASFGTAGGVADAAMVPRTSALLQDHIANLRTLIVRYEMIAQQYCTEEGVQAAMRTVQEWKDQIQALRMSSRNANLQAKRNIDQAGMSEVDPALSAADVDLRRRQLQTRAGMTSAAEGITDGLRRTRQLMIQQCTLLHYLCNLPLFSKYLQEVERNAATLTVLDQSNATLRKADAEYKGQRSILGVTRSKITSITRQDLIERYKTFKY
;
A
#
# COMPACT_ATOMS: atom_id res chain seq x y z
N MET A 1 9.90 35.87 -46.71
CA MET A 1 8.88 35.96 -45.64
C MET A 1 7.83 34.90 -45.91
N VAL A 2 8.01 33.70 -45.38
CA VAL A 2 6.92 32.76 -45.09
C VAL A 2 7.37 32.06 -43.81
N ARG A 3 6.79 32.43 -42.68
CA ARG A 3 6.91 31.69 -41.42
C ARG A 3 5.79 30.65 -41.47
N GLU A 4 6.16 29.39 -41.59
CA GLU A 4 5.24 28.30 -41.29
C GLU A 4 5.21 28.16 -39.76
N ASP A 5 4.06 28.51 -39.18
CA ASP A 5 3.77 28.33 -37.77
C ASP A 5 3.70 26.83 -37.47
N ASN A 6 4.84 26.25 -37.10
CA ASN A 6 4.88 24.97 -36.39
C ASN A 6 4.44 25.19 -34.94
N SER A 7 3.13 25.34 -34.76
CA SER A 7 2.45 25.15 -33.48
C SER A 7 2.50 23.65 -33.15
N PHE A 8 3.55 23.22 -32.46
CA PHE A 8 3.63 21.91 -31.82
C PHE A 8 2.53 21.82 -30.75
N VAL A 9 1.43 21.13 -31.09
CA VAL A 9 0.33 20.86 -30.17
C VAL A 9 0.82 19.82 -29.16
N PHE A 10 1.15 20.28 -27.95
CA PHE A 10 1.37 19.41 -26.79
C PHE A 10 -0.02 18.92 -26.34
N GLY A 11 -0.42 17.74 -26.82
CA GLY A 11 -1.69 17.11 -26.47
C GLY A 11 -1.44 15.72 -25.89
N THR A 12 -2.06 15.50 -24.72
CA THR A 12 -2.64 14.23 -24.24
C THR A 12 -1.73 13.12 -23.70
N GLU A 13 -0.63 13.39 -23.01
CA GLU A 13 -0.04 12.35 -22.12
C GLU A 13 -0.64 12.44 -20.71
N ASP A 14 -0.80 13.66 -20.16
CA ASP A 14 -1.33 13.86 -18.80
C ASP A 14 -2.83 13.49 -18.66
N ASP A 15 -3.64 13.72 -19.70
CA ASP A 15 -5.07 13.38 -19.71
C ASP A 15 -5.31 11.86 -19.77
N ASP A 16 -4.43 11.13 -20.47
CA ASP A 16 -4.51 9.67 -20.61
C ASP A 16 -4.13 8.98 -19.29
N ASP A 17 -3.11 9.49 -18.59
CA ASP A 17 -2.69 8.98 -17.28
C ASP A 17 -3.76 9.25 -16.20
N GLU A 18 -4.40 10.42 -16.22
CA GLU A 18 -5.51 10.74 -15.31
C GLU A 18 -6.73 9.82 -15.56
N ALA A 19 -7.05 9.54 -16.82
CA ALA A 19 -8.13 8.60 -17.18
C ALA A 19 -7.84 7.16 -16.70
N ILE A 20 -6.58 6.72 -16.77
CA ILE A 20 -6.14 5.40 -16.30
C ILE A 20 -6.26 5.30 -14.77
N VAL A 21 -5.84 6.32 -14.03
CA VAL A 21 -5.95 6.38 -12.57
C VAL A 21 -7.43 6.36 -12.14
N ALA A 22 -8.28 7.15 -12.79
CA ALA A 22 -9.72 7.17 -12.52
C ALA A 22 -10.40 5.82 -12.82
N ALA A 23 -10.02 5.15 -13.92
CA ALA A 23 -10.56 3.83 -14.27
C ALA A 23 -10.23 2.77 -13.22
N LYS A 24 -8.98 2.74 -12.74
CA LYS A 24 -8.56 1.82 -11.66
C LYS A 24 -9.24 2.13 -10.33
N GLY A 25 -9.46 3.41 -10.01
CA GLY A 25 -10.23 3.83 -8.84
C GLY A 25 -11.64 3.23 -8.87
N LYS A 26 -12.33 3.36 -10.01
CA LYS A 26 -13.69 2.83 -10.21
C LYS A 26 -13.76 1.30 -10.13
N GLU A 27 -12.75 0.60 -10.63
CA GLU A 27 -12.64 -0.86 -10.49
C GLU A 27 -12.55 -1.27 -9.01
N LEU A 28 -11.73 -0.58 -8.22
CA LEU A 28 -11.61 -0.83 -6.79
C LEU A 28 -12.88 -0.52 -6.01
N GLU A 29 -13.64 0.52 -6.39
CA GLU A 29 -14.96 0.80 -5.83
C GLU A 29 -15.96 -0.33 -6.12
N GLY A 30 -15.93 -0.90 -7.33
CA GLY A 30 -16.71 -2.07 -7.70
C GLY A 30 -16.36 -3.29 -6.84
N ALA A 31 -15.06 -3.61 -6.74
CA ALA A 31 -14.57 -4.72 -5.92
C ALA A 31 -14.91 -4.54 -4.43
N TRP A 32 -14.88 -3.29 -3.93
CA TRP A 32 -15.31 -2.95 -2.59
C TRP A 32 -16.79 -3.27 -2.37
N ALA A 33 -17.66 -2.82 -3.27
CA ALA A 33 -19.10 -3.05 -3.19
C ALA A 33 -19.44 -4.55 -3.19
N GLU A 34 -18.81 -5.33 -4.08
CA GLU A 34 -18.99 -6.78 -4.16
C GLU A 34 -18.54 -7.49 -2.87
N THR A 35 -17.32 -7.18 -2.40
CA THR A 35 -16.78 -7.80 -1.19
C THR A 35 -17.62 -7.44 0.03
N LYS A 36 -18.11 -6.20 0.13
CA LYS A 36 -19.01 -5.75 1.19
C LYS A 36 -20.35 -6.50 1.16
N GLN A 37 -20.90 -6.75 -0.04
CA GLN A 37 -22.12 -7.54 -0.18
C GLN A 37 -21.92 -8.97 0.31
N GLU A 38 -20.77 -9.58 0.00
CA GLU A 38 -20.45 -10.93 0.48
C GLU A 38 -20.32 -10.99 2.00
N VAL A 39 -19.65 -10.00 2.62
CA VAL A 39 -19.62 -9.85 4.10
C VAL A 39 -21.04 -9.80 4.68
N GLN A 40 -21.95 -9.05 4.07
CA GLN A 40 -23.34 -8.96 4.54
C GLN A 40 -24.09 -10.29 4.39
N LYS A 41 -23.93 -11.02 3.28
CA LYS A 41 -24.54 -12.35 3.09
C LYS A 41 -24.05 -13.36 4.13
N GLN A 42 -22.73 -13.44 4.33
CA GLN A 42 -22.14 -14.34 5.32
C GLN A 42 -22.60 -14.00 6.74
N MET A 43 -22.76 -12.71 7.04
CA MET A 43 -23.26 -12.25 8.35
C MET A 43 -24.75 -12.58 8.56
N GLN A 44 -25.58 -12.50 7.53
CA GLN A 44 -26.99 -12.93 7.59
C GLN A 44 -27.11 -14.44 7.77
N LEU A 45 -26.32 -15.22 7.03
CA LEU A 45 -26.25 -16.67 7.19
C LEU A 45 -25.85 -17.04 8.63
N LEU A 46 -24.82 -16.38 9.16
CA LEU A 46 -24.39 -16.59 10.54
C LEU A 46 -25.50 -16.26 11.55
N ALA A 47 -26.25 -15.17 11.33
CA ALA A 47 -27.36 -14.79 12.19
C ALA A 47 -28.55 -15.78 12.14
N SER A 48 -28.73 -16.50 11.02
CA SER A 48 -29.76 -17.55 10.89
C SER A 48 -29.42 -18.89 11.57
N PHE A 49 -28.19 -19.07 12.03
CA PHE A 49 -27.81 -20.30 12.71
C PHE A 49 -28.55 -20.45 14.05
N GLY A 50 -29.00 -21.68 14.31
CA GLY A 50 -29.77 -22.04 15.52
C GLY A 50 -31.25 -21.64 15.48
N THR A 51 -31.74 -20.94 14.45
CA THR A 51 -33.19 -20.70 14.27
C THR A 51 -33.86 -21.68 13.31
N ALA A 52 -33.13 -22.18 12.30
CA ALA A 52 -33.66 -23.12 11.30
C ALA A 52 -33.01 -24.52 11.35
N GLY A 53 -31.73 -24.64 11.72
CA GLY A 53 -30.96 -25.91 11.69
C GLY A 53 -30.68 -26.56 13.05
N GLY A 54 -31.19 -26.01 14.15
CA GLY A 54 -30.95 -26.54 15.51
C GLY A 54 -29.46 -26.54 15.89
N VAL A 55 -29.01 -27.55 16.66
CA VAL A 55 -27.62 -27.65 17.15
C VAL A 55 -26.62 -28.04 16.04
N ALA A 56 -27.08 -28.55 14.89
CA ALA A 56 -26.22 -28.97 13.78
C ALA A 56 -25.41 -27.82 13.17
N ASP A 57 -25.96 -26.60 13.19
CA ASP A 57 -25.30 -25.39 12.69
C ASP A 57 -24.05 -25.02 13.52
N ALA A 58 -23.92 -25.52 14.75
CA ALA A 58 -22.80 -25.23 15.64
C ALA A 58 -21.44 -25.63 15.06
N ALA A 59 -21.40 -26.68 14.23
CA ALA A 59 -20.18 -27.11 13.54
C ALA A 59 -19.79 -26.15 12.39
N MET A 60 -20.76 -25.42 11.82
CA MET A 60 -20.56 -24.51 10.69
C MET A 60 -20.22 -23.08 11.14
N VAL A 61 -20.63 -22.67 12.35
CA VAL A 61 -20.34 -21.34 12.93
C VAL A 61 -18.87 -20.93 12.84
N PRO A 62 -17.88 -21.76 13.24
CA PRO A 62 -16.47 -21.36 13.16
C PRO A 62 -16.01 -21.12 11.72
N ARG A 63 -16.51 -21.93 10.77
CA ARG A 63 -16.14 -21.86 9.36
C ARG A 63 -16.70 -20.61 8.69
N THR A 64 -17.98 -20.31 8.89
CA THR A 64 -18.58 -19.08 8.33
C THR A 64 -18.02 -17.82 8.98
N SER A 65 -17.71 -17.87 10.28
CA SER A 65 -17.05 -16.77 10.99
C SER A 65 -15.63 -16.51 10.45
N ALA A 66 -14.88 -17.57 10.12
CA ALA A 66 -13.56 -17.44 9.47
C ALA A 66 -13.65 -16.80 8.09
N LEU A 67 -14.55 -17.30 7.22
CA LEU A 67 -14.79 -16.71 5.89
C LEU A 67 -15.19 -15.23 5.98
N LEU A 68 -16.04 -14.87 6.95
CA LEU A 68 -16.43 -13.48 7.21
C LEU A 68 -15.21 -12.61 7.60
N GLN A 69 -14.29 -13.13 8.41
CA GLN A 69 -13.05 -12.41 8.74
C GLN A 69 -12.12 -12.27 7.53
N ASP A 70 -12.04 -13.27 6.67
CA ASP A 70 -11.24 -13.24 5.44
C ASP A 70 -11.77 -12.17 4.48
N HIS A 71 -13.09 -12.08 4.28
CA HIS A 71 -13.68 -11.00 3.48
C HIS A 71 -13.44 -9.60 4.11
N ILE A 72 -13.51 -9.47 5.44
CA ILE A 72 -13.15 -8.22 6.14
C ILE A 72 -11.66 -7.89 5.96
N ALA A 73 -10.78 -8.88 5.91
CA ALA A 73 -9.36 -8.67 5.63
C ALA A 73 -9.16 -8.20 4.18
N ASN A 74 -9.86 -8.79 3.20
CA ASN A 74 -9.84 -8.36 1.81
C ASN A 74 -10.27 -6.89 1.67
N LEU A 75 -11.34 -6.46 2.36
CA LEU A 75 -11.74 -5.04 2.38
C LEU A 75 -10.60 -4.11 2.87
N ARG A 76 -9.82 -4.52 3.87
CA ARG A 76 -8.65 -3.72 4.31
C ARG A 76 -7.57 -3.62 3.23
N THR A 77 -7.33 -4.70 2.49
CA THR A 77 -6.36 -4.66 1.38
C THR A 77 -6.81 -3.74 0.26
N LEU A 78 -8.12 -3.66 -0.01
CA LEU A 78 -8.70 -2.72 -0.97
C LEU A 78 -8.52 -1.27 -0.53
N ILE A 79 -8.67 -0.96 0.77
CA ILE A 79 -8.37 0.38 1.30
C ILE A 79 -6.93 0.78 0.98
N VAL A 80 -5.96 -0.08 1.26
CA VAL A 80 -4.54 0.24 1.01
C VAL A 80 -4.28 0.46 -0.48
N ARG A 81 -4.87 -0.38 -1.34
CA ARG A 81 -4.74 -0.21 -2.80
C ARG A 81 -5.39 1.09 -3.27
N TYR A 82 -6.55 1.43 -2.74
CA TYR A 82 -7.25 2.66 -3.10
C TYR A 82 -6.51 3.91 -2.60
N GLU A 83 -5.90 3.87 -1.41
CA GLU A 83 -5.02 4.92 -0.90
C GLU A 83 -3.80 5.17 -1.81
N MET A 84 -3.21 4.11 -2.37
CA MET A 84 -2.09 4.25 -3.31
C MET A 84 -2.50 4.94 -4.61
N ILE A 85 -3.69 4.64 -5.13
CA ILE A 85 -4.24 5.29 -6.32
C ILE A 85 -4.71 6.71 -6.00
N ALA A 86 -5.25 6.95 -4.81
CA ALA A 86 -5.65 8.27 -4.32
C ALA A 86 -4.49 9.28 -4.32
N GLN A 87 -3.24 8.82 -4.12
CA GLN A 87 -2.05 9.68 -4.19
C GLN A 87 -1.58 9.99 -5.62
N GLN A 88 -2.12 9.28 -6.62
CA GLN A 88 -1.75 9.44 -8.04
C GLN A 88 -2.67 10.43 -8.78
N TYR A 89 -3.68 10.99 -8.12
CA TYR A 89 -4.54 12.01 -8.72
C TYR A 89 -3.76 13.31 -8.96
N CYS A 90 -3.93 13.88 -10.15
CA CYS A 90 -3.24 15.11 -10.59
C CYS A 90 -3.69 16.36 -9.81
N THR A 91 -4.89 16.32 -9.20
CA THR A 91 -5.51 17.45 -8.48
C THR A 91 -5.55 17.21 -6.98
N GLU A 92 -5.19 18.24 -6.20
CA GLU A 92 -5.25 18.18 -4.73
C GLU A 92 -6.68 17.95 -4.22
N GLU A 93 -7.68 18.51 -4.91
CA GLU A 93 -9.09 18.27 -4.61
C GLU A 93 -9.51 16.82 -4.85
N GLY A 94 -9.00 16.19 -5.92
CA GLY A 94 -9.22 14.78 -6.23
C GLY A 94 -8.61 13.85 -5.18
N VAL A 95 -7.37 14.14 -4.76
CA VAL A 95 -6.70 13.43 -3.65
C VAL A 95 -7.52 13.55 -2.36
N GLN A 96 -7.99 14.75 -2.02
CA GLN A 96 -8.81 14.96 -0.81
C GLN A 96 -10.16 14.25 -0.88
N ALA A 97 -10.84 14.26 -2.02
CA ALA A 97 -12.09 13.55 -2.22
C ALA A 97 -11.91 12.03 -2.06
N ALA A 98 -10.88 11.46 -2.69
CA ALA A 98 -10.55 10.04 -2.55
C ALA A 98 -10.14 9.68 -1.11
N MET A 99 -9.45 10.56 -0.39
CA MET A 99 -9.13 10.32 1.03
C MET A 99 -10.36 10.36 1.96
N ARG A 100 -11.41 11.11 1.60
CA ARG A 100 -12.69 11.05 2.33
C ARG A 100 -13.37 9.70 2.14
N THR A 101 -13.40 9.15 0.93
CA THR A 101 -13.99 7.83 0.68
C THR A 101 -13.22 6.72 1.39
N VAL A 102 -11.88 6.81 1.45
CA VAL A 102 -11.04 5.94 2.28
C VAL A 102 -11.44 5.98 3.75
N GLN A 103 -11.67 7.17 4.29
CA GLN A 103 -12.07 7.33 5.69
C GLN A 103 -13.45 6.72 5.95
N GLU A 104 -14.41 6.95 5.05
CA GLU A 104 -15.73 6.31 5.11
C GLU A 104 -15.61 4.77 5.07
N TRP A 105 -14.73 4.24 4.23
CA TRP A 105 -14.48 2.79 4.13
C TRP A 105 -13.88 2.22 5.41
N LYS A 106 -12.96 2.95 6.06
CA LYS A 106 -12.41 2.57 7.38
C LYS A 106 -13.52 2.50 8.43
N ASP A 107 -14.40 3.48 8.46
CA ASP A 107 -15.52 3.54 9.41
C ASP A 107 -16.53 2.41 9.13
N GLN A 108 -16.81 2.13 7.85
CA GLN A 108 -17.64 1.00 7.45
C GLN A 108 -17.05 -0.35 7.90
N ILE A 109 -15.74 -0.56 7.78
CA ILE A 109 -15.10 -1.79 8.29
C ILE A 109 -15.23 -1.89 9.81
N GLN A 110 -15.10 -0.79 10.55
CA GLN A 110 -15.30 -0.82 11.99
C GLN A 110 -16.73 -1.22 12.34
N ALA A 111 -17.73 -0.64 11.66
CA ALA A 111 -19.14 -1.00 11.82
C ALA A 111 -19.40 -2.48 11.49
N LEU A 112 -18.84 -2.99 10.38
CA LEU A 112 -18.94 -4.40 9.98
C LEU A 112 -18.32 -5.35 11.02
N ARG A 113 -17.20 -4.99 11.63
CA ARG A 113 -16.60 -5.79 12.72
C ARG A 113 -17.51 -5.85 13.94
N MET A 114 -18.15 -4.74 14.31
CA MET A 114 -19.08 -4.71 15.44
C MET A 114 -20.33 -5.54 15.14
N SER A 115 -20.89 -5.41 13.93
CA SER A 115 -22.04 -6.20 13.49
C SER A 115 -21.72 -7.70 13.41
N SER A 116 -20.55 -8.07 12.88
CA SER A 116 -20.05 -9.46 12.85
C SER A 116 -19.93 -10.09 14.24
N ARG A 117 -19.43 -9.33 15.24
CA ARG A 117 -19.38 -9.79 16.64
C ARG A 117 -20.78 -10.03 17.20
N ASN A 118 -21.72 -9.13 16.93
CA ASN A 118 -23.11 -9.28 17.38
C ASN A 118 -23.79 -10.50 16.74
N ALA A 119 -23.59 -10.71 15.44
CA ALA A 119 -24.11 -11.88 14.73
C ALA A 119 -23.55 -13.20 15.28
N ASN A 120 -22.24 -13.25 15.59
CA ASN A 120 -21.63 -14.42 16.25
C ASN A 120 -22.23 -14.69 17.63
N LEU A 121 -22.45 -13.64 18.43
CA LEU A 121 -23.06 -13.77 19.76
C LEU A 121 -24.52 -14.23 19.67
N GLN A 122 -25.26 -13.72 18.68
CA GLN A 122 -26.65 -14.11 18.44
C GLN A 122 -26.75 -15.58 17.99
N ALA A 123 -25.93 -15.99 17.01
CA ALA A 123 -25.86 -17.38 16.56
C ALA A 123 -25.60 -18.34 17.72
N LYS A 124 -24.64 -17.99 18.58
CA LYS A 124 -24.30 -18.79 19.76
C LYS A 124 -25.45 -18.89 20.75
N ARG A 125 -26.14 -17.77 21.05
CA ARG A 125 -27.33 -17.76 21.91
C ARG A 125 -28.46 -18.62 21.34
N ASN A 126 -28.71 -18.54 20.04
CA ASN A 126 -29.76 -19.31 19.37
C ASN A 126 -29.45 -20.82 19.45
N ILE A 127 -28.21 -21.21 19.19
CA ILE A 127 -27.76 -22.61 19.32
C ILE A 127 -27.87 -23.10 20.77
N ASP A 128 -27.45 -22.29 21.75
CA ASP A 128 -27.55 -22.64 23.17
C ASP A 128 -29.04 -22.83 23.59
N GLN A 129 -29.95 -21.98 23.09
CA GLN A 129 -31.40 -22.12 23.32
C GLN A 129 -31.99 -23.36 22.65
N ALA A 130 -31.64 -23.62 21.38
CA ALA A 130 -32.08 -24.81 20.65
C ALA A 130 -31.63 -26.11 21.37
N GLY A 131 -30.38 -26.14 21.86
CA GLY A 131 -29.86 -27.27 22.62
C GLY A 131 -30.54 -27.46 23.98
N MET A 132 -31.01 -26.40 24.65
CA MET A 132 -31.78 -26.53 25.89
C MET A 132 -33.16 -27.14 25.62
N SER A 133 -33.82 -26.74 24.53
CA SER A 133 -35.14 -27.28 24.15
C SER A 133 -35.08 -28.75 23.68
N GLU A 134 -33.98 -29.21 23.08
CA GLU A 134 -33.79 -30.62 22.68
C GLU A 134 -33.47 -31.54 23.88
N VAL A 135 -32.90 -31.00 24.96
CA VAL A 135 -32.45 -31.77 26.14
C VAL A 135 -33.56 -31.96 27.19
N ASP A 136 -34.60 -31.13 27.18
CA ASP A 136 -35.66 -31.14 28.19
C ASP A 136 -36.63 -32.36 28.21
N PRO A 137 -36.72 -33.27 27.22
CA PRO A 137 -37.53 -34.48 27.36
C PRO A 137 -36.75 -35.78 27.61
N ALA A 138 -35.41 -35.78 27.64
CA ALA A 138 -34.62 -37.01 27.66
C ALA A 138 -33.57 -37.03 28.78
N LEU A 139 -33.94 -37.55 29.95
CA LEU A 139 -32.99 -37.87 31.02
C LEU A 139 -33.06 -39.36 31.35
N SER A 140 -32.16 -40.14 30.74
CA SER A 140 -31.79 -41.51 31.15
C SER A 140 -30.35 -41.53 31.67
N ALA A 141 -30.02 -42.48 32.55
CA ALA A 141 -28.73 -42.58 33.23
C ALA A 141 -27.50 -42.70 32.30
N ALA A 142 -27.68 -43.16 31.05
CA ALA A 142 -26.60 -43.22 30.05
C ALA A 142 -26.13 -41.84 29.57
N ASP A 143 -27.00 -40.83 29.64
CA ASP A 143 -26.71 -39.46 29.19
C ASP A 143 -25.80 -38.70 30.17
N VAL A 144 -25.77 -39.10 31.44
CA VAL A 144 -24.92 -38.47 32.47
C VAL A 144 -23.44 -38.73 32.19
N ASP A 145 -23.07 -39.95 31.77
CA ASP A 145 -21.69 -40.30 31.44
C ASP A 145 -21.25 -39.67 30.11
N LEU A 146 -22.13 -39.59 29.12
CA LEU A 146 -21.86 -38.90 27.85
C LEU A 146 -21.69 -37.40 28.08
N ARG A 147 -22.56 -36.78 28.87
CA ARG A 147 -22.51 -35.36 29.22
C ARG A 147 -21.29 -35.03 30.07
N ARG A 148 -20.90 -35.90 31.00
CA ARG A 148 -19.64 -35.78 31.75
C ARG A 148 -18.43 -35.80 30.82
N ARG A 149 -18.36 -36.73 29.86
CA ARG A 149 -17.27 -36.79 28.87
C ARG A 149 -17.24 -35.54 27.99
N GLN A 150 -18.39 -35.10 27.48
CA GLN A 150 -18.49 -33.88 26.68
C GLN A 150 -18.08 -32.62 27.45
N LEU A 151 -18.49 -32.51 28.73
CA LEU A 151 -18.06 -31.41 29.60
C LEU A 151 -16.55 -31.47 29.87
N GLN A 152 -15.97 -32.66 30.05
CA GLN A 152 -14.52 -32.82 30.19
C GLN A 152 -13.77 -32.44 28.91
N THR A 153 -14.24 -32.85 27.73
CA THR A 153 -13.64 -32.45 26.45
C THR A 153 -13.78 -30.93 26.23
N ARG A 154 -14.93 -30.35 26.56
CA ARG A 154 -15.16 -28.89 26.46
C ARG A 154 -14.26 -28.12 27.43
N ALA A 155 -14.08 -28.60 28.66
CA ALA A 155 -13.14 -28.04 29.64
C ALA A 155 -11.68 -28.14 29.16
N GLY A 156 -11.29 -29.25 28.52
CA GLY A 156 -9.98 -29.40 27.88
C GLY A 156 -9.77 -28.43 26.72
N MET A 157 -10.79 -28.24 25.87
CA MET A 157 -10.76 -27.26 24.78
C MET A 157 -10.70 -25.82 25.30
N THR A 158 -11.41 -25.48 26.38
CA THR A 158 -11.34 -24.14 26.99
C THR A 158 -9.98 -23.90 27.63
N SER A 159 -9.39 -24.89 28.30
CA SER A 159 -8.04 -24.77 28.86
C SER A 159 -6.97 -24.58 27.78
N ALA A 160 -7.08 -25.30 26.65
CA ALA A 160 -6.21 -25.09 25.49
C ALA A 160 -6.39 -23.68 24.87
N ALA A 161 -7.65 -23.21 24.77
CA ALA A 161 -7.95 -21.87 24.27
C ALA A 161 -7.40 -20.77 25.20
N GLU A 162 -7.50 -20.93 26.52
CA GLU A 162 -6.90 -20.03 27.52
C GLU A 162 -5.38 -19.95 27.33
N GLY A 163 -4.71 -21.10 27.20
CA GLY A 163 -3.27 -21.16 26.93
C GLY A 163 -2.85 -20.42 25.64
N ILE A 164 -3.63 -20.55 24.57
CA ILE A 164 -3.40 -19.81 23.32
C ILE A 164 -3.62 -18.30 23.53
N THR A 165 -4.71 -17.90 24.20
CA THR A 165 -5.01 -16.48 24.44
C THR A 165 -3.99 -15.82 25.37
N ASP A 166 -3.49 -16.54 26.37
CA ASP A 166 -2.42 -16.08 27.26
C ASP A 166 -1.08 -15.99 26.51
N GLY A 167 -0.78 -16.95 25.64
CA GLY A 167 0.35 -16.88 24.72
C GLY A 167 0.28 -15.59 23.87
N LEU A 168 -0.86 -15.35 23.23
CA LEU A 168 -1.09 -14.16 22.41
C LEU A 168 -0.98 -12.85 23.22
N ARG A 169 -1.44 -12.85 24.47
CA ARG A 169 -1.34 -11.71 25.38
C ARG A 169 0.12 -11.40 25.72
N ARG A 170 0.93 -12.42 26.02
CA ARG A 170 2.37 -12.27 26.26
C ARG A 170 3.10 -11.77 25.01
N THR A 171 2.80 -12.33 23.84
CA THR A 171 3.39 -11.85 22.58
C THR A 171 2.99 -10.41 22.27
N ARG A 172 1.73 -10.03 22.51
CA ARG A 172 1.28 -8.63 22.38
C ARG A 172 2.04 -7.71 23.33
N GLN A 173 2.22 -8.11 24.59
CA GLN A 173 2.97 -7.31 25.57
C GLN A 173 4.43 -7.11 25.15
N LEU A 174 5.09 -8.15 24.64
CA LEU A 174 6.44 -8.05 24.09
C LEU A 174 6.49 -7.12 22.88
N MET A 175 5.52 -7.21 21.95
CA MET A 175 5.44 -6.30 20.81
C MET A 175 5.27 -4.85 21.26
N ILE A 176 4.35 -4.59 22.20
CA ILE A 176 4.14 -3.24 22.75
C ILE A 176 5.43 -2.72 23.40
N GLN A 177 6.13 -3.55 24.16
CA GLN A 177 7.40 -3.19 24.80
C GLN A 177 8.49 -2.87 23.76
N GLN A 178 8.56 -3.63 22.66
CA GLN A 178 9.50 -3.32 21.58
C GLN A 178 9.14 -2.01 20.88
N CYS A 179 7.85 -1.75 20.61
CA CYS A 179 7.41 -0.49 20.01
C CYS A 179 7.71 0.72 20.90
N THR A 180 7.52 0.61 22.22
CA THR A 180 7.84 1.72 23.13
C THR A 180 9.35 1.95 23.21
N LEU A 181 10.17 0.89 23.24
CA LEU A 181 11.63 1.03 23.18
C LEU A 181 12.09 1.68 21.87
N LEU A 182 11.54 1.28 20.73
CA LEU A 182 11.79 1.90 19.43
C LEU A 182 11.40 3.38 19.43
N HIS A 183 10.23 3.72 19.97
CA HIS A 183 9.79 5.11 20.07
C HIS A 183 10.72 5.96 20.94
N TYR A 184 11.23 5.41 22.05
CA TYR A 184 12.24 6.09 22.87
C TYR A 184 13.57 6.28 22.12
N LEU A 185 14.06 5.23 21.44
CA LEU A 185 15.30 5.30 20.66
C LEU A 185 15.22 6.32 19.51
N CYS A 186 14.09 6.39 18.81
CA CYS A 186 13.88 7.37 17.74
C CYS A 186 13.75 8.82 18.27
N ASN A 187 13.29 9.02 19.50
CA ASN A 187 13.21 10.35 20.11
C ASN A 187 14.49 10.77 20.86
N LEU A 188 15.54 9.94 20.87
CA LEU A 188 16.81 10.33 21.47
C LEU A 188 17.40 11.52 20.67
N PRO A 189 17.90 12.57 21.34
CA PRO A 189 18.48 13.74 20.68
C PRO A 189 19.68 13.40 19.79
N LEU A 190 20.37 12.28 20.07
CA LEU A 190 21.45 11.75 19.24
C LEU A 190 20.94 11.25 17.87
N PHE A 191 19.76 10.63 17.81
CA PHE A 191 19.19 10.11 16.57
C PHE A 191 18.75 11.25 15.65
N SER A 192 18.12 12.29 16.21
CA SER A 192 17.76 13.50 15.46
C SER A 192 18.98 14.22 14.89
N LYS A 193 20.09 14.34 15.65
CA LYS A 193 21.35 14.91 15.13
C LYS A 193 21.94 14.08 14.00
N TYR A 194 21.93 12.75 14.13
CA TYR A 194 22.44 11.86 13.09
C TYR A 194 21.61 11.97 11.80
N LEU A 195 20.29 11.99 11.90
CA LEU A 195 19.40 12.23 10.74
C LEU A 195 19.69 13.56 10.06
N GLN A 196 19.83 14.64 10.84
CA GLN A 196 20.14 15.96 10.30
C GLN A 196 21.51 16.00 9.60
N GLU A 197 22.53 15.31 10.14
CA GLU A 197 23.82 15.18 9.47
C GLU A 197 23.73 14.38 8.15
N VAL A 198 22.94 13.31 8.13
CA VAL A 198 22.70 12.51 6.91
C VAL A 198 22.01 13.34 5.84
N GLU A 199 20.96 14.10 6.20
CA GLU A 199 20.26 15.01 5.29
C GLU A 199 21.19 16.10 4.76
N ARG A 200 22.02 16.69 5.63
CA ARG A 200 23.01 17.67 5.23
C ARG A 200 24.02 17.09 4.24
N ASN A 201 24.49 15.86 4.49
CA ASN A 201 25.43 15.17 3.61
C ASN A 201 24.80 14.87 2.24
N ALA A 202 23.54 14.46 2.21
CA ALA A 202 22.78 14.27 0.97
C ALA A 202 22.69 15.57 0.17
N ALA A 203 22.38 16.70 0.81
CA ALA A 203 22.34 18.01 0.16
C ALA A 203 23.71 18.45 -0.39
N THR A 204 24.80 18.15 0.32
CA THR A 204 26.15 18.44 -0.22
C THR A 204 26.48 17.57 -1.43
N LEU A 205 25.99 16.33 -1.47
CA LEU A 205 26.23 15.41 -2.59
C LEU A 205 25.52 15.89 -3.87
N THR A 206 24.28 16.37 -3.76
CA THR A 206 23.56 16.92 -4.93
C THR A 206 24.26 18.16 -5.51
N VAL A 207 24.81 19.03 -4.66
CA VAL A 207 25.61 20.19 -5.10
C VAL A 207 26.90 19.73 -5.80
N LEU A 208 27.56 18.69 -5.28
CA LEU A 208 28.75 18.12 -5.93
C LEU A 208 28.42 17.50 -7.30
N ASP A 209 27.28 16.83 -7.43
CA ASP A 209 26.83 16.29 -8.72
C ASP A 209 26.54 17.40 -9.74
N GLN A 210 25.89 18.48 -9.31
CA GLN A 210 25.68 19.66 -10.15
C GLN A 210 27.00 20.30 -10.58
N SER A 211 27.96 20.44 -9.66
CA SER A 211 29.30 20.95 -9.96
C SER A 211 30.07 20.05 -10.93
N ASN A 212 29.98 18.74 -10.78
CA ASN A 212 30.58 17.79 -11.73
C ASN A 212 29.95 17.89 -13.13
N ALA A 213 28.64 18.11 -13.22
CA ALA A 213 27.96 18.30 -14.49
C ALA A 213 28.45 19.58 -15.21
N THR A 214 28.59 20.69 -14.49
CA THR A 214 29.11 21.94 -15.07
C THR A 214 30.57 21.82 -15.49
N LEU A 215 31.40 21.14 -14.70
CA LEU A 215 32.80 20.86 -15.06
C LEU A 215 32.91 20.01 -16.33
N ARG A 216 32.07 18.98 -16.49
CA ARG A 216 32.04 18.18 -17.73
C ARG A 216 31.65 19.01 -18.94
N LYS A 217 30.70 19.93 -18.79
CA LYS A 217 30.32 20.86 -19.87
C LYS A 217 31.48 21.79 -20.25
N ALA A 218 32.16 22.37 -19.25
CA ALA A 218 33.32 23.21 -19.48
C ALA A 218 34.46 22.45 -20.18
N ASP A 219 34.76 21.22 -19.75
CA ASP A 219 35.76 20.37 -20.41
C ASP A 219 35.42 20.09 -21.89
N ALA A 220 34.14 19.81 -22.19
CA ALA A 220 33.69 19.61 -23.57
C ALA A 220 33.86 20.89 -24.42
N GLU A 221 33.54 22.06 -23.87
CA GLU A 221 33.74 23.35 -24.54
C GLU A 221 35.23 23.63 -24.81
N TYR A 222 36.11 23.40 -23.82
CA TYR A 222 37.56 23.55 -23.98
C TYR A 222 38.13 22.61 -25.06
N LYS A 223 37.67 21.35 -25.10
CA LYS A 223 38.04 20.41 -26.17
C LYS A 223 37.59 20.92 -27.54
N GLY A 224 36.37 21.47 -27.62
CA GLY A 224 35.86 22.12 -28.83
C GLY A 224 36.74 23.31 -29.28
N GLN A 225 37.08 24.21 -28.36
CA GLN A 225 37.95 25.36 -28.65
C GLN A 225 39.33 24.92 -29.14
N ARG A 226 39.92 23.89 -28.52
CA ARG A 226 41.22 23.34 -28.92
C ARG A 226 41.17 22.76 -30.33
N SER A 227 40.07 22.12 -30.71
CA SER A 227 39.84 21.62 -32.08
C SER A 227 39.81 22.77 -33.10
N ILE A 228 39.04 23.83 -32.82
CA ILE A 228 38.95 25.02 -33.67
C ILE A 228 40.33 25.67 -33.85
N LEU A 229 41.08 25.85 -32.76
CA LEU A 229 42.44 26.41 -32.82
C LEU A 229 43.39 25.54 -33.67
N GLY A 230 43.24 24.21 -33.61
CA GLY A 230 43.97 23.29 -34.48
C GLY A 230 43.68 23.53 -35.97
N VAL A 231 42.39 23.65 -36.33
CA VAL A 231 41.96 23.95 -37.70
C VAL A 231 42.47 25.32 -38.16
N THR A 232 42.33 26.35 -37.32
CA THR A 232 42.81 27.70 -37.62
C THR A 232 44.32 27.72 -37.86
N ARG A 233 45.11 27.03 -37.03
CA ARG A 233 46.55 26.91 -37.22
C ARG A 233 46.88 26.23 -38.56
N SER A 234 46.15 25.18 -38.94
CA SER A 234 46.32 24.52 -40.23
C SER A 234 46.02 25.47 -41.40
N LYS A 235 44.92 26.23 -41.32
CA LYS A 235 44.54 27.22 -42.35
C LYS A 235 45.58 28.33 -42.49
N ILE A 236 46.06 28.91 -41.38
CA ILE A 236 47.12 29.93 -41.41
C ILE A 236 48.37 29.38 -42.10
N THR A 237 48.77 28.15 -41.76
CA THR A 237 49.92 27.50 -42.39
C THR A 237 49.73 27.29 -43.90
N SER A 238 48.50 27.01 -44.33
CA SER A 238 48.17 26.91 -45.76
C SER A 238 48.22 28.26 -46.46
N ILE A 239 47.66 29.30 -45.85
CA ILE A 239 47.66 30.67 -46.40
C ILE A 239 49.09 31.19 -46.52
N THR A 240 49.91 31.04 -45.48
CA THR A 240 51.31 31.49 -45.53
C THR A 240 52.12 30.77 -46.60
N ARG A 241 51.88 29.46 -46.81
CA ARG A 241 52.47 28.74 -47.94
C ARG A 241 52.03 29.30 -49.28
N GLN A 242 50.73 29.56 -49.45
CA GLN A 242 50.18 30.09 -50.68
C GLN A 242 50.73 31.49 -50.99
N ASP A 243 50.79 32.37 -49.99
CA ASP A 243 51.41 33.71 -50.08
C ASP A 243 52.87 33.64 -50.56
N LEU A 244 53.65 32.70 -50.04
CA LEU A 244 55.04 32.51 -50.47
C LEU A 244 55.12 32.07 -51.95
N ILE A 245 54.22 31.20 -52.40
CA ILE A 245 54.15 30.75 -53.79
C ILE A 245 53.75 31.90 -54.72
N GLU A 246 52.75 32.70 -54.31
CA GLU A 246 52.28 33.84 -55.09
C GLU A 246 53.37 34.91 -55.25
N ARG A 247 54.10 35.22 -54.16
CA ARG A 247 55.28 36.11 -54.23
C ARG A 247 56.38 35.59 -55.14
N TYR A 248 56.61 34.28 -55.18
CA TYR A 248 57.60 33.70 -56.08
C TYR A 248 57.16 33.79 -57.56
N LYS A 249 55.87 33.61 -57.84
CA LYS A 249 55.31 33.76 -59.19
C LYS A 249 55.39 35.20 -59.68
N THR A 250 55.11 36.20 -58.84
CA THR A 250 55.21 37.62 -59.22
C THR A 250 56.64 38.08 -59.43
N PHE A 251 57.64 37.44 -58.82
CA PHE A 251 59.06 37.73 -59.05
C PHE A 251 59.61 37.16 -60.37
N LYS A 252 58.86 36.25 -61.02
CA LYS A 252 59.29 35.51 -62.22
C LYS A 252 58.73 36.10 -63.52
N TYR A 253 57.90 37.14 -63.42
CA TYR A 253 57.40 38.00 -64.51
C TYR A 253 57.94 39.41 -64.31
#